data_AF-A0A651EJC3-F1
#
_entry.id   AF-A0A651EJC3-F1
#
_cell.length_a   1.000
_cell.length_b   1.000
_cell.length_c   1.000
_cell.angle_alpha   90.00
_cell.angle_beta   90.00
_cell.angle_gamma   90.00
#
_symmetry.space_group_name_H-M   'P 1'
#
loop_
_entity.id
_entity.type
_entity.pdbx_description
1 polymer ?
#
loop_
_entity_poly.entity_id
_entity_poly.type
_entity_poly.pdbx_seq_one_letter_code
_entity_poly.pdbx_strand_id
1 'polypeptide(L)'
;EFGLFIGLDGDIDGMVHLSDLDWSRSGEQAMADYKKGDMVRAQVLDVDVEKERISLGVKQLDGDPFAAATQGLKKNGVITATVTAVEDGGIEVEVEGLKAFIRRSDLSRDRQDQRPERFQIGDKVDARVLSVDRAARRVQLSIKALQIAEEKEAVAQYGSSDSGASLGDILGAALKERQGG
;
A
#
# COMPACT_ATOMS: atom_id res chain seq x y z
N GLU A 1 -5.31 30.45 4.00
CA GLU A 1 -6.25 29.66 3.19
C GLU A 1 -6.51 30.41 1.88
N PHE A 2 -5.50 30.47 0.99
CA PHE A 2 -5.60 31.23 -0.27
C PHE A 2 -4.97 30.41 -1.39
N GLY A 3 -5.75 30.09 -2.42
CA GLY A 3 -5.32 29.34 -3.59
C GLY A 3 -5.11 30.22 -4.82
N LEU A 4 -4.98 29.60 -5.99
CA LEU A 4 -4.95 30.30 -7.27
C LEU A 4 -6.37 30.53 -7.80
N PHE A 5 -6.65 31.73 -8.28
CA PHE A 5 -7.87 32.03 -9.03
C PHE A 5 -7.54 32.14 -10.52
N ILE A 6 -8.27 31.38 -11.33
CA ILE A 6 -8.09 31.28 -12.77
C ILE A 6 -9.41 31.72 -13.40
N GLY A 7 -9.40 32.85 -14.09
CA GLY A 7 -10.54 33.27 -14.89
C GLY A 7 -10.70 32.32 -16.08
N LEU A 8 -11.92 31.80 -16.25
CA LEU A 8 -12.31 30.95 -17.37
C LEU A 8 -13.23 31.73 -18.31
N ASP A 9 -13.42 31.20 -19.52
CA ASP A 9 -14.37 31.77 -20.46
C ASP A 9 -15.80 31.75 -19.89
N GLY A 10 -16.58 32.80 -20.17
CA GLY A 10 -17.97 32.92 -19.72
C GLY A 10 -18.15 33.53 -18.33
N ASP A 11 -17.20 34.36 -17.88
CA ASP A 11 -17.21 35.04 -16.57
C ASP A 11 -17.26 34.06 -15.37
N ILE A 12 -16.74 32.85 -15.55
CA ILE A 12 -16.66 31.82 -14.52
C ILE A 12 -15.28 31.86 -13.85
N ASP A 13 -15.27 31.83 -12.53
CA ASP A 13 -14.03 31.73 -11.75
C ASP A 13 -13.70 30.28 -11.38
N GLY A 14 -12.52 29.85 -11.83
CA GLY A 14 -11.87 28.63 -11.38
C GLY A 14 -11.01 28.87 -10.14
N MET A 15 -11.05 27.97 -9.17
CA MET A 15 -10.21 28.03 -7.97
C MET A 15 -9.37 26.76 -7.85
N VAL A 16 -8.06 26.94 -7.71
CA VAL A 16 -7.11 25.87 -7.38
C VAL A 16 -6.71 26.00 -5.91
N HIS A 17 -6.96 24.97 -5.11
CA HIS A 17 -6.50 24.97 -3.72
C HIS A 17 -4.97 24.76 -3.64
N LEU A 18 -4.33 25.28 -2.61
CA LEU A 18 -2.87 25.14 -2.38
C LEU A 18 -2.38 23.69 -2.43
N SER A 19 -3.19 22.78 -1.87
CA SER A 19 -2.88 21.34 -1.87
C SER A 19 -2.96 20.69 -3.24
N ASP A 20 -3.55 21.36 -4.24
CA ASP A 20 -3.76 20.86 -5.59
C ASP A 20 -2.76 21.45 -6.61
N LEU A 21 -1.75 22.17 -6.12
CA LEU A 21 -0.68 22.72 -6.96
C LEU A 21 0.45 21.71 -7.24
N ASP A 22 0.86 20.91 -6.26
CA ASP A 22 2.01 20.00 -6.38
C ASP A 22 1.80 18.76 -5.49
N TRP A 23 2.34 17.60 -5.89
CA TRP A 23 2.27 16.37 -5.09
C TRP A 23 3.33 16.29 -3.97
N SER A 24 4.41 17.04 -4.12
CA SER A 24 5.65 16.90 -3.35
C SER A 24 5.99 18.13 -2.50
N ARG A 25 5.75 19.33 -3.05
CA ARG A 25 6.06 20.60 -2.38
C ARG A 25 4.87 21.11 -1.58
N SER A 26 5.13 21.96 -0.58
CA SER A 26 4.04 22.68 0.09
C SER A 26 3.36 23.62 -0.91
N GLY A 27 2.07 23.87 -0.70
CA GLY A 27 1.32 24.74 -1.60
C GLY A 27 1.88 26.17 -1.65
N GLU A 28 2.44 26.67 -0.55
CA GLU A 28 3.09 27.99 -0.51
C GLU A 28 4.35 28.04 -1.38
N GLN A 29 5.14 26.95 -1.39
CA GLN A 29 6.32 26.85 -2.25
C GLN A 29 5.92 26.73 -3.72
N ALA A 30 4.91 25.91 -4.00
CA ALA A 30 4.39 25.73 -5.35
C ALA A 30 3.77 27.02 -5.91
N MET A 31 3.13 27.85 -5.06
CA MET A 31 2.59 29.15 -5.48
C MET A 31 3.64 30.11 -6.03
N ALA A 32 4.90 30.01 -5.60
CA ALA A 32 5.98 30.89 -6.08
C ALA A 32 6.25 30.75 -7.58
N ASP A 33 5.84 29.63 -8.19
CA ASP A 33 5.99 29.36 -9.61
C ASP A 33 4.94 30.08 -10.47
N TYR A 34 3.89 30.64 -9.85
CA TYR A 34 2.76 31.25 -10.54
C TYR A 34 2.69 32.75 -10.30
N LYS A 35 2.41 33.49 -11.37
CA LYS A 35 2.24 34.95 -11.34
C LYS A 35 0.90 35.36 -11.92
N LYS A 36 0.42 36.53 -11.49
CA LYS A 36 -0.80 37.10 -12.05
C LYS A 36 -0.62 37.35 -13.54
N GLY A 37 -1.54 36.82 -14.35
CA GLY A 37 -1.52 36.92 -15.81
C GLY A 37 -0.92 35.71 -16.52
N ASP A 38 -0.42 34.71 -15.79
CA ASP A 38 0.07 33.48 -16.39
C ASP A 38 -1.09 32.62 -16.92
N MET A 39 -0.85 31.96 -18.06
CA MET A 39 -1.74 30.92 -18.54
C MET A 39 -1.39 29.59 -17.86
N VAL A 40 -2.33 29.06 -17.09
CA VAL A 40 -2.16 27.83 -16.31
C VAL A 40 -3.02 26.73 -16.91
N ARG A 41 -2.45 25.53 -17.05
CA ARG A 41 -3.24 24.34 -17.36
C ARG A 41 -3.71 23.72 -16.05
N ALA A 42 -4.97 23.34 -15.98
CA ALA A 42 -5.53 22.63 -14.84
C ALA A 42 -6.61 21.63 -15.29
N GLN A 43 -6.88 20.63 -14.46
CA GLN A 43 -7.97 19.69 -14.61
C GLN A 43 -9.16 20.10 -13.72
N VAL A 44 -10.38 19.92 -14.21
CA VAL A 44 -11.61 20.12 -13.43
C VAL A 44 -11.74 18.99 -12.40
N LEU A 45 -11.82 19.36 -11.12
CA LEU A 45 -12.02 18.42 -10.01
C LEU A 45 -13.49 18.34 -9.61
N ASP A 46 -14.15 19.49 -9.52
CA ASP A 46 -15.55 19.59 -9.12
C ASP A 46 -16.20 20.84 -9.71
N VAL A 47 -17.53 20.80 -9.90
CA VAL A 47 -18.31 21.90 -10.47
C VAL A 47 -19.48 22.21 -9.54
N ASP A 48 -19.47 23.40 -8.95
CA ASP A 48 -20.57 23.94 -8.15
C ASP A 48 -21.38 24.91 -9.00
N VAL A 49 -22.50 24.42 -9.54
CA VAL A 49 -23.39 25.18 -10.42
C VAL A 49 -24.16 26.25 -9.65
N GLU A 50 -24.48 26.01 -8.38
CA GLU A 50 -25.24 26.98 -7.56
C GLU A 50 -24.41 28.23 -7.24
N LYS A 51 -23.10 28.06 -7.07
CA LYS A 51 -22.16 29.15 -6.77
C LYS A 51 -21.38 29.65 -7.99
N GLU A 52 -21.64 29.12 -9.18
CA GLU A 52 -20.92 29.43 -10.42
C GLU A 52 -19.39 29.29 -10.27
N ARG A 53 -18.94 28.23 -9.57
CA ARG A 53 -17.52 28.02 -9.24
C ARG A 53 -17.05 26.65 -9.69
N ILE A 54 -15.83 26.63 -10.25
CA ILE A 54 -15.17 25.39 -10.67
C ILE A 54 -13.94 25.16 -9.79
N SER A 55 -13.87 24.01 -9.14
CA SER A 55 -12.67 23.57 -8.45
C SER A 55 -11.72 22.96 -9.47
N LEU A 56 -10.51 23.51 -9.56
CA LEU A 56 -9.47 23.13 -10.49
C LEU A 56 -8.29 22.54 -9.74
N GLY A 57 -7.53 21.68 -10.41
CA GLY A 57 -6.32 21.07 -9.86
C GLY A 57 -5.20 21.02 -10.89
N VAL A 58 -4.00 21.43 -10.51
CA VAL A 58 -2.84 21.44 -11.41
C VAL A 58 -2.07 20.13 -11.31
N LYS A 59 -1.86 19.62 -10.10
CA LYS A 59 -1.07 18.39 -9.86
C LYS A 59 -1.64 17.16 -10.59
N GLN A 60 -2.94 17.13 -10.87
CA GLN A 60 -3.60 16.03 -11.57
C GLN A 60 -3.13 15.88 -13.03
N LEU A 61 -2.45 16.89 -13.59
CA LEU A 61 -1.88 16.83 -14.95
C LEU A 61 -0.63 15.95 -15.03
N ASP A 62 0.17 15.87 -13.97
CA ASP A 62 1.46 15.16 -13.97
C ASP A 62 1.35 13.67 -13.57
N GLY A 63 0.11 13.18 -13.42
CA GLY A 63 -0.17 11.84 -12.90
C GLY A 63 0.11 11.74 -11.40
N ASP A 64 -0.60 10.84 -10.70
CA ASP A 64 -0.40 10.65 -9.26
C ASP A 64 0.76 9.65 -9.01
N PRO A 65 1.89 10.07 -8.41
CA PRO A 65 3.01 9.19 -8.12
C PRO A 65 2.61 8.02 -7.21
N PHE A 66 1.63 8.23 -6.32
CA PHE A 66 1.12 7.17 -5.46
C PHE A 66 0.29 6.16 -6.25
N ALA A 67 -0.54 6.63 -7.19
CA ALA A 67 -1.29 5.74 -8.07
C ALA A 67 -0.35 4.89 -8.93
N ALA A 68 0.71 5.49 -9.48
CA ALA A 68 1.72 4.79 -10.26
C ALA A 68 2.45 3.72 -9.43
N ALA A 69 2.97 4.08 -8.25
CA ALA A 69 3.70 3.14 -7.41
C ALA A 69 2.80 2.04 -6.81
N THR A 70 1.53 2.34 -6.52
CA THR A 70 0.58 1.32 -6.03
C THR A 70 0.02 0.41 -7.14
N GLN A 71 0.21 0.76 -8.42
CA GLN A 71 -0.30 -0.03 -9.54
C GLN A 71 0.36 -1.42 -9.62
N GLY A 72 1.61 -1.53 -9.18
CA GLY A 72 2.35 -2.80 -9.06
C GLY A 72 2.05 -3.58 -7.77
N LEU A 73 1.52 -2.92 -6.74
CA LEU A 73 1.26 -3.52 -5.43
C LEU A 73 -0.03 -4.34 -5.45
N LYS A 74 0.12 -5.64 -5.67
CA LYS A 74 -0.99 -6.59 -5.51
C LYS A 74 -1.21 -6.88 -4.03
N LYS A 75 -2.48 -6.93 -3.61
CA LYS A 75 -2.85 -7.51 -2.31
C LYS A 75 -2.21 -8.88 -2.19
N ASN A 76 -1.65 -9.20 -1.02
CA ASN A 76 -0.86 -10.41 -0.76
C ASN A 76 0.52 -10.49 -1.41
N GLY A 77 0.93 -9.48 -2.18
CA GLY A 77 2.30 -9.38 -2.68
C GLY A 77 3.29 -9.21 -1.53
N VAL A 78 4.51 -9.69 -1.73
CA VAL A 78 5.63 -9.50 -0.81
C VAL A 78 6.46 -8.32 -1.30
N ILE A 79 6.84 -7.44 -0.38
CA ILE A 79 7.66 -6.28 -0.71
C ILE A 79 8.65 -5.97 0.42
N THR A 80 9.83 -5.50 0.03
CA THR A 80 10.85 -5.00 0.94
C THR A 80 10.59 -3.53 1.24
N ALA A 81 10.52 -3.19 2.52
CA ALA A 81 10.29 -1.85 3.02
C ALA A 81 11.46 -1.41 3.92
N THR A 82 11.73 -0.11 3.98
CA THR A 82 12.77 0.46 4.86
C THR A 82 12.12 1.20 6.01
N VAL A 83 12.50 0.91 7.26
CA VAL A 83 11.93 1.58 8.45
C VAL A 83 12.32 3.05 8.46
N THR A 84 11.32 3.92 8.54
CA THR A 84 11.50 5.38 8.63
C THR A 84 11.24 5.90 10.03
N ALA A 85 10.32 5.28 10.77
CA ALA A 85 10.04 5.63 12.16
C ALA A 85 9.54 4.43 12.96
N VAL A 86 9.80 4.47 14.27
CA VAL A 86 9.36 3.45 15.23
C VAL A 86 8.45 4.14 16.23
N GLU A 87 7.23 3.63 16.38
CA GLU A 87 6.20 4.17 17.26
C GLU A 87 5.64 3.08 18.19
N ASP A 88 4.95 3.46 19.26
CA ASP A 88 4.34 2.51 20.19
C ASP A 88 3.31 1.58 19.50
N GLY A 89 2.63 2.11 18.48
CA GLY A 89 1.60 1.41 17.72
C GLY A 89 2.12 0.49 16.62
N GLY A 90 3.40 0.57 16.27
CA GLY A 90 3.97 -0.13 15.10
C GLY A 90 5.20 0.58 14.52
N ILE A 91 5.48 0.31 13.26
CA ILE A 91 6.59 0.94 12.53
C ILE A 91 6.06 1.60 11.25
N GLU A 92 6.54 2.82 10.99
CA GLU A 92 6.44 3.44 9.67
C GLU A 92 7.57 2.93 8.80
N VAL A 93 7.23 2.55 7.58
CA VAL A 93 8.18 2.04 6.60
C VAL A 93 7.94 2.70 5.25
N GLU A 94 8.98 2.86 4.47
CA GLU A 94 8.94 3.39 3.11
C GLU A 94 9.21 2.28 2.10
N VAL A 95 8.42 2.28 1.02
CA VAL A 95 8.52 1.32 -0.08
C VAL A 95 8.47 2.09 -1.39
N GLU A 96 9.59 2.14 -2.12
CA GLU A 96 9.65 2.84 -3.43
C GLU A 96 9.11 4.30 -3.35
N GLY A 97 9.39 5.01 -2.26
CA GLY A 97 8.88 6.37 -2.01
C GLY A 97 7.45 6.45 -1.46
N LEU A 98 6.78 5.31 -1.26
CA LEU A 98 5.46 5.23 -0.64
C LEU A 98 5.57 5.02 0.87
N LYS A 99 4.81 5.82 1.62
CA LYS A 99 4.63 5.61 3.06
C LYS A 99 3.72 4.42 3.34
N ALA A 100 4.18 3.53 4.20
CA ALA A 100 3.48 2.35 4.64
C ALA A 100 3.60 2.16 6.15
N PHE A 101 2.70 1.37 6.72
CA PHE A 101 2.65 1.12 8.16
C PHE A 101 2.48 -0.36 8.47
N ILE A 102 3.29 -0.86 9.39
CA ILE A 102 3.15 -2.20 9.96
C ILE A 102 2.73 -2.03 11.42
N ARG A 103 1.52 -2.51 11.76
CA ARG A 103 1.02 -2.45 13.13
C ARG A 103 1.84 -3.36 14.03
N ARG A 104 1.87 -3.04 15.33
CA ARG A 104 2.51 -3.89 16.34
C ARG A 104 2.08 -5.36 16.24
N SER A 105 0.79 -5.62 16.04
CA SER A 105 0.22 -6.98 15.89
C SER A 105 0.67 -7.73 14.62
N ASP A 106 1.26 -7.01 13.67
CA ASP A 106 1.67 -7.47 12.35
C ASP A 106 3.20 -7.58 12.20
N LEU A 107 3.97 -7.21 13.23
CA LEU A 107 5.43 -7.27 13.24
C LEU A 107 5.99 -8.69 13.28
N SER A 108 5.28 -9.62 13.92
CA SER A 108 5.71 -11.01 14.07
C SER A 108 4.52 -11.92 14.33
N ARG A 109 4.64 -13.19 13.93
CA ARG A 109 3.73 -14.25 14.36
C ARG A 109 3.72 -14.40 15.88
N ASP A 110 4.89 -14.35 16.50
CA ASP A 110 5.05 -14.56 17.93
C ASP A 110 4.75 -13.29 18.71
N ARG A 111 3.82 -13.39 19.67
CA ARG A 111 3.38 -12.23 20.46
C ARG A 111 4.51 -11.59 21.26
N GLN A 112 5.50 -12.36 21.71
CA GLN A 112 6.65 -11.83 22.46
C GLN A 112 7.54 -10.92 21.60
N ASP A 113 7.50 -11.14 20.28
CA ASP A 113 8.30 -10.46 19.26
C ASP A 113 7.56 -9.33 18.56
N GLN A 114 6.30 -9.08 18.92
CA GLN A 114 5.51 -7.94 18.48
C GLN A 114 5.91 -6.67 19.24
N ARG A 115 7.17 -6.26 19.06
CA ARG A 115 7.78 -5.10 19.71
C ARG A 115 8.38 -4.18 18.64
N PRO A 116 7.85 -2.95 18.47
CA PRO A 116 8.40 -1.98 17.52
C PRO A 116 9.87 -1.66 17.80
N GLU A 117 10.25 -1.63 19.08
CA GLU A 117 11.62 -1.37 19.57
C GLU A 117 12.70 -2.33 19.04
N ARG A 118 12.31 -3.47 18.45
CA ARG A 118 13.26 -4.40 17.81
C ARG A 118 13.80 -3.88 16.48
N PHE A 119 13.15 -2.89 15.90
CA PHE A 119 13.52 -2.31 14.61
C PHE A 119 14.20 -0.97 14.81
N GLN A 120 15.11 -0.65 13.91
CA GLN A 120 15.81 0.63 13.85
C GLN A 120 15.50 1.35 12.56
N ILE A 121 15.57 2.67 12.58
CA ILE A 121 15.44 3.49 11.36
C ILE A 121 16.55 3.08 10.39
N GLY A 122 16.16 2.77 9.16
CA GLY A 122 17.04 2.24 8.11
C GLY A 122 16.99 0.72 7.94
N ASP A 123 16.35 -0.02 8.85
CA ASP A 123 16.21 -1.47 8.72
C ASP A 123 15.37 -1.83 7.49
N LYS A 124 15.78 -2.88 6.78
CA LYS A 124 15.01 -3.45 5.67
C LYS A 124 14.19 -4.63 6.17
N VAL A 125 12.89 -4.58 5.93
CA VAL A 125 11.94 -5.61 6.35
C VAL A 125 11.12 -6.08 5.16
N ASP A 126 11.01 -7.40 4.99
CA ASP A 126 10.11 -7.99 4.02
C ASP A 126 8.73 -8.18 4.65
N ALA A 127 7.71 -7.66 3.99
CA ALA A 127 6.36 -7.70 4.50
C ALA A 127 5.34 -7.93 3.38
N ARG A 128 4.21 -8.54 3.75
CA ARG A 128 3.10 -8.80 2.83
C ARG A 128 2.13 -7.63 2.82
N VAL A 129 1.67 -7.24 1.63
CA VAL A 129 0.65 -6.19 1.45
C VAL A 129 -0.72 -6.68 1.91
N LEU A 130 -1.27 -6.07 2.96
CA LEU A 130 -2.61 -6.38 3.47
C LEU A 130 -3.68 -5.57 2.75
N SER A 131 -3.46 -4.25 2.67
CA SER A 131 -4.38 -3.30 2.07
C SER A 131 -3.63 -2.07 1.56
N VAL A 132 -4.24 -1.40 0.58
CA VAL A 132 -3.77 -0.11 0.04
C VAL A 132 -4.90 0.88 0.24
N ASP A 133 -4.68 1.89 1.07
CA ASP A 133 -5.61 2.98 1.27
C ASP A 133 -5.23 4.15 0.36
N ARG A 134 -6.01 4.33 -0.72
CA ARG A 134 -5.78 5.41 -1.68
C ARG A 134 -6.20 6.78 -1.16
N ALA A 135 -7.18 6.83 -0.25
CA ALA A 135 -7.66 8.10 0.32
C ALA A 135 -6.64 8.66 1.31
N ALA A 136 -6.11 7.80 2.19
CA ALA A 136 -5.07 8.18 3.15
C ALA A 136 -3.65 8.14 2.57
N ARG A 137 -3.49 7.77 1.28
CA ARG A 137 -2.18 7.58 0.61
C ARG A 137 -1.22 6.73 1.45
N ARG A 138 -1.71 5.62 2.01
CA ARG A 138 -0.95 4.74 2.91
C ARG A 138 -1.15 3.27 2.56
N VAL A 139 -0.08 2.49 2.61
CA VAL A 139 -0.13 1.03 2.45
C VAL A 139 -0.01 0.35 3.80
N GLN A 140 -0.82 -0.67 4.06
CA GLN A 140 -0.69 -1.49 5.26
C GLN A 140 0.04 -2.78 4.94
N LEU A 141 1.11 -3.05 5.69
CA LEU A 141 1.99 -4.19 5.51
C LEU A 141 1.97 -5.10 6.75
N SER A 142 2.34 -6.37 6.59
CA SER A 142 2.43 -7.34 7.68
C SER A 142 3.52 -8.38 7.46
N ILE A 143 4.47 -8.43 8.39
CA ILE A 143 5.54 -9.44 8.45
C ILE A 143 4.93 -10.77 8.91
N LYS A 144 4.01 -10.72 9.88
CA LYS A 144 3.26 -11.89 10.33
C LYS A 144 2.54 -12.60 9.18
N ALA A 145 1.86 -11.85 8.32
CA ALA A 145 1.14 -12.42 7.19
C ALA A 145 2.07 -13.04 6.13
N LEU A 146 3.30 -12.53 6.00
CA LEU A 146 4.35 -13.15 5.20
C LEU A 146 4.76 -14.50 5.79
N GLN A 147 5.16 -14.54 7.06
CA GLN A 147 5.59 -15.74 7.77
C GLN A 147 4.55 -16.88 7.72
N ILE A 148 3.27 -16.55 7.93
CA ILE A 148 2.17 -17.53 7.87
C ILE A 148 2.00 -18.10 6.45
N ALA A 149 2.19 -17.26 5.43
CA ALA A 149 2.06 -17.70 4.05
C ALA A 149 3.20 -18.64 3.64
N GLU A 150 4.44 -18.30 4.02
CA GLU A 150 5.63 -19.12 3.77
C GLU A 150 5.51 -20.49 4.46
N GLU A 151 5.09 -20.52 5.73
CA GLU A 151 4.86 -21.76 6.47
C GLU A 151 3.77 -22.61 5.83
N LYS A 152 2.65 -21.99 5.43
CA LYS A 152 1.55 -22.70 4.75
C LYS A 152 2.00 -23.31 3.43
N GLU A 153 2.82 -22.60 2.66
CA GLU A 153 3.36 -23.07 1.39
C GLU A 153 4.34 -24.23 1.60
N ALA A 154 5.23 -24.12 2.59
CA ALA A 154 6.15 -25.20 2.97
C ALA A 154 5.39 -26.45 3.43
N VAL A 155 4.35 -26.31 4.26
CA VAL A 155 3.51 -27.44 4.69
C VAL A 155 2.79 -28.08 3.51
N ALA A 156 2.31 -27.31 2.54
CA ALA A 156 1.66 -27.86 1.35
C ALA A 156 2.63 -28.66 0.46
N GLN A 157 3.87 -28.19 0.30
CA GLN A 157 4.90 -28.87 -0.49
C GLN A 157 5.45 -30.14 0.21
N TYR A 158 5.65 -30.09 1.54
CA TYR A 158 6.14 -31.25 2.29
C TYR A 158 5.04 -32.26 2.64
N GLY A 159 3.83 -31.81 2.94
CA GLY A 159 2.69 -32.68 3.26
C GLY A 159 2.17 -33.49 2.08
N SER A 160 2.55 -33.14 0.85
CA SER A 160 2.25 -33.91 -0.37
C SER A 160 3.33 -34.96 -0.71
N SER A 161 4.46 -34.96 0.01
CA SER A 161 5.59 -35.88 -0.23
C SER A 161 5.58 -37.14 0.65
N ASP A 162 4.64 -37.27 1.61
CA ASP A 162 4.56 -38.41 2.54
C ASP A 162 3.25 -39.22 2.42
N SER A 163 2.74 -39.39 1.21
CA SER A 163 1.75 -40.44 0.92
C SER A 163 2.44 -41.71 0.38
N GLY A 164 3.53 -42.10 1.04
CA GLY A 164 4.12 -43.42 0.89
C GLY A 164 3.41 -44.42 1.79
N ALA A 165 2.38 -45.07 1.24
CA ALA A 165 1.60 -46.16 1.84
C ALA A 165 0.94 -45.84 3.19
N SER A 166 -0.37 -45.58 3.14
CA SER A 166 -1.20 -45.71 4.33
C SER A 166 -1.03 -47.12 4.90
N LEU A 167 -0.95 -47.24 6.22
CA LEU A 167 -0.91 -48.52 6.94
C LEU A 167 -2.04 -49.48 6.51
N GLY A 168 -3.12 -48.95 5.91
CA GLY A 168 -4.20 -49.72 5.30
C GLY A 168 -3.82 -50.47 4.01
N ASP A 169 -2.89 -49.96 3.20
CA ASP A 169 -2.46 -50.59 1.94
C ASP A 169 -1.60 -51.84 2.21
N ILE A 170 -0.76 -51.79 3.24
CA ILE A 170 0.07 -52.93 3.66
C ILE A 170 -0.80 -54.00 4.35
N LEU A 171 -1.79 -53.60 5.15
CA LEU A 171 -2.69 -54.53 5.84
C LEU A 171 -3.66 -55.22 4.87
N GLY A 172 -4.11 -54.53 3.81
CA GLY A 172 -4.99 -55.09 2.79
C GLY A 172 -4.32 -56.14 1.91
N ALA A 173 -3.02 -55.99 1.61
CA ALA A 173 -2.28 -56.96 0.82
C ALA A 173 -2.11 -58.32 1.55
N ALA A 174 -1.84 -58.31 2.85
CA ALA A 174 -1.66 -59.52 3.65
C ALA A 174 -2.97 -60.30 3.92
N LEU A 175 -4.13 -59.64 3.87
CA LEU A 175 -5.43 -60.29 4.04
C LEU A 175 -5.93 -60.99 2.77
N LYS A 176 -5.47 -60.54 1.59
CA LYS A 176 -5.91 -61.09 0.29
C LYS A 176 -5.24 -62.43 -0.06
N GLU A 177 -4.06 -62.72 0.50
CA GLU A 177 -3.39 -64.03 0.34
C GLU A 177 -4.03 -65.17 1.14
N ARG A 178 -4.85 -64.88 2.16
CA ARG A 178 -5.50 -65.91 2.99
C ARG A 178 -6.90 -66.35 2.52
N GLN A 179 -7.48 -65.73 1.50
CA GLN A 179 -8.81 -66.09 0.98
C GLN A 179 -8.78 -66.70 -0.44
N GLY A 180 -7.60 -66.97 -1.00
CA GLY A 180 -7.42 -67.50 -2.36
C GLY A 180 -6.71 -68.85 -2.44
N GLY A 181 -6.98 -69.77 -1.50
CA GLY A 181 -6.46 -71.14 -1.50
C GLY A 181 -7.55 -72.17 -1.24
#